data_AF-A0A5C1EA90-F1
#
_entry.id   AF-A0A5C1EA90-F1
#
_cell.length_a   1.000
_cell.length_b   1.000
_cell.length_c   1.000
_cell.angle_alpha   90.00
_cell.angle_beta   90.00
_cell.angle_gamma   90.00
#
_symmetry.space_group_name_H-M   'P 1'
#
loop_
_entity.id
_entity.type
_entity.pdbx_description
1 polymer ?
#
loop_
_entity_poly.entity_id
_entity_poly.type
_entity_poly.pdbx_seq_one_letter_code
_entity_poly.pdbx_strand_id
1 'polypeptide(L)'
;MRCPKCGNDVPADALYCPHCVGDEAPAERTRRLRAAGLRGGVFGGVLGAFGGALVWWLMGPQRGVPGIALSLVFAGVATGLVLGLARSR
;
A
#
# COMPACT_ATOMS: atom_id res chain seq x y z
N MET A 1 23.79 20.49 9.54
CA MET A 1 22.69 21.09 8.74
C MET A 1 21.49 20.18 8.84
N ARG A 2 20.28 20.69 9.10
CA ARG A 2 19.11 19.83 9.39
C ARG A 2 18.39 19.36 8.14
N CYS A 3 18.02 18.08 8.10
CA CYS A 3 17.22 17.53 7.01
C CYS A 3 15.78 18.10 7.07
N PRO A 4 15.21 18.65 5.97
CA PRO A 4 13.84 19.18 5.97
C PRO A 4 12.76 18.09 6.11
N LYS A 5 13.13 16.81 5.98
CA LYS A 5 12.20 15.67 6.03
C LYS A 5 12.14 15.01 7.41
N CYS A 6 13.28 14.80 8.08
CA CYS A 6 13.35 14.15 9.39
C CYS A 6 13.79 15.07 10.54
N GLY A 7 14.27 16.29 10.25
CA GLY A 7 14.68 17.26 11.28
C GLY A 7 16.00 16.93 11.98
N ASN A 8 16.62 15.77 11.73
CA ASN A 8 17.92 15.41 12.30
C ASN A 8 19.07 16.23 11.70
N ASP A 9 20.13 16.40 12.49
CA ASP A 9 21.38 17.00 12.06
C ASP A 9 22.15 16.06 11.12
N VAL A 10 22.38 16.54 9.90
CA VAL A 10 23.10 15.85 8.82
C VAL A 10 24.48 16.50 8.68
N PRO A 11 25.55 15.71 8.53
CA PRO A 11 26.89 16.24 8.29
C PRO A 11 26.97 16.92 6.91
N ALA A 12 27.83 17.94 6.81
CA ALA A 12 27.85 18.89 5.68
C ALA A 12 28.28 18.28 4.33
N ASP A 13 28.84 17.07 4.37
CA ASP A 13 29.43 16.31 3.26
C ASP A 13 28.49 15.23 2.70
N ALA A 14 27.34 15.00 3.34
CA ALA A 14 26.42 13.96 2.91
C ALA A 14 25.54 14.42 1.75
N LEU A 15 25.71 13.78 0.58
CA LEU A 15 24.88 13.99 -0.61
C LEU A 15 23.40 13.61 -0.39
N TYR A 16 23.13 12.74 0.60
CA TYR A 16 21.81 12.28 1.00
C TYR A 16 21.74 12.12 2.52
N CYS A 17 20.56 12.33 3.11
CA CYS A 17 20.38 12.18 4.56
C CYS A 17 20.46 10.69 4.96
N PRO A 18 21.47 10.25 5.74
CA PRO A 18 21.62 8.85 6.16
C PRO A 18 20.46 8.42 7.06
N HIS A 19 19.88 9.33 7.83
CA HIS A 19 18.70 9.03 8.64
C HIS A 19 17.41 8.81 7.83
N CYS A 20 17.31 9.38 6.63
CA CYS A 20 16.13 9.18 5.77
C CYS A 20 16.25 7.96 4.83
N VAL A 21 17.47 7.48 4.58
CA VAL A 21 17.77 6.43 3.58
C VAL A 21 18.45 5.19 4.19
N GLY A 22 19.12 5.32 5.33
CA GLY A 22 20.11 4.35 5.82
C GLY A 22 19.94 3.85 7.27
N ASP A 23 19.37 4.61 8.21
CA ASP A 23 19.43 4.28 9.64
C ASP A 23 18.15 3.70 10.27
N GLU A 24 17.20 3.23 9.46
CA GLU A 24 16.07 2.49 10.02
C GLU A 24 16.60 1.12 10.50
N ALA A 25 16.51 0.84 11.80
CA ALA A 25 16.75 -0.50 12.32
C ALA A 25 15.93 -1.51 11.49
N PRO A 26 16.43 -2.73 11.24
CA PRO A 26 15.72 -3.70 10.40
C PRO A 26 14.28 -3.97 10.88
N ALA A 27 14.03 -3.82 12.19
CA ALA A 27 12.70 -3.87 12.79
C ALA A 27 11.79 -2.69 12.41
N GLU A 28 12.31 -1.47 12.31
CA GLU A 28 11.54 -0.27 11.93
C GLU A 28 11.25 -0.22 10.44
N ARG A 29 12.23 -0.61 9.61
CA ARG A 29 12.05 -0.76 8.16
C ARG A 29 10.94 -1.76 7.82
N THR A 30 10.97 -2.92 8.45
CA THR A 30 9.93 -3.95 8.26
C THR A 30 8.57 -3.48 8.76
N ARG A 31 8.50 -2.72 9.86
CA ARG A 31 7.26 -2.12 10.36
C ARG A 31 6.68 -1.08 9.38
N ARG A 32 7.52 -0.23 8.80
CA ARG A 32 7.12 0.79 7.81
C ARG A 32 6.63 0.16 6.50
N LEU A 33 7.33 -0.84 5.98
CA LEU A 33 6.91 -1.61 4.80
C LEU A 33 5.59 -2.35 5.04
N ARG A 34 5.43 -3.00 6.21
CA ARG A 34 4.16 -3.65 6.58
C ARG A 34 3.02 -2.66 6.69
N ALA A 35 3.23 -1.50 7.32
CA ALA A 35 2.20 -0.47 7.47
C ALA A 35 1.78 0.13 6.11
N ALA A 36 2.74 0.36 5.22
CA ALA A 36 2.47 0.85 3.87
C ALA A 36 1.70 -0.18 3.02
N GLY A 37 2.14 -1.45 3.06
CA GLY A 37 1.45 -2.55 2.38
C GLY A 37 0.04 -2.79 2.94
N LEU A 38 -0.14 -2.73 4.27
CA LEU A 38 -1.44 -2.92 4.91
C LEU A 38 -2.42 -1.81 4.51
N ARG A 39 -2.00 -0.54 4.54
CA ARG A 39 -2.87 0.58 4.10
C ARG A 39 -3.25 0.46 2.63
N GLY A 40 -2.29 0.11 1.78
CA GLY A 40 -2.53 -0.09 0.34
C GLY A 40 -3.49 -1.25 0.09
N GLY A 41 -3.26 -2.40 0.73
CA GLY A 41 -4.10 -3.59 0.62
C GLY A 41 -5.52 -3.38 1.15
N VAL A 42 -5.69 -2.67 2.28
CA VAL A 42 -7.01 -2.32 2.82
C VAL A 42 -7.75 -1.41 1.84
N PHE A 43 -7.10 -0.36 1.33
CA PHE A 43 -7.75 0.55 0.39
C PHE A 43 -8.13 -0.14 -0.93
N GLY A 44 -7.23 -0.94 -1.49
CA GLY A 44 -7.49 -1.74 -2.68
C GLY A 44 -8.57 -2.79 -2.46
N GLY A 45 -8.59 -3.44 -1.29
CA GLY A 45 -9.63 -4.39 -0.91
C GLY A 45 -11.00 -3.76 -0.77
N VAL A 46 -11.09 -2.57 -0.16
CA VAL A 46 -12.36 -1.81 -0.06
C VAL A 46 -12.88 -1.46 -1.46
N LEU A 47 -12.02 -0.95 -2.35
CA LEU A 47 -12.38 -0.65 -3.74
C LEU A 47 -12.82 -1.91 -4.52
N GLY A 48 -12.08 -3.00 -4.38
CA GLY A 48 -12.39 -4.27 -5.03
C GLY A 48 -13.70 -4.89 -4.50
N ALA A 49 -13.94 -4.82 -3.19
CA ALA A 49 -15.19 -5.27 -2.58
C ALA A 49 -16.37 -4.39 -2.99
N PHE A 50 -16.18 -3.08 -3.07
CA PHE A 50 -17.21 -2.18 -3.59
C PHE A 50 -17.54 -2.48 -5.06
N GLY A 51 -16.53 -2.68 -5.90
CA GLY A 51 -16.72 -3.09 -7.30
C GLY A 51 -17.40 -4.45 -7.45
N GLY A 52 -17.00 -5.44 -6.65
CA GLY A 52 -17.63 -6.77 -6.65
C GLY A 52 -19.09 -6.72 -6.19
N ALA A 53 -19.39 -5.97 -5.14
CA ALA A 53 -20.75 -5.75 -4.64
C ALA A 53 -21.62 -5.01 -5.67
N LEU A 54 -21.06 -4.01 -6.37
CA LEU A 54 -21.75 -3.27 -7.42
C LEU A 54 -22.10 -4.18 -8.61
N VAL A 55 -21.16 -5.02 -9.04
CA VAL A 55 -21.40 -6.02 -10.09
C VAL A 55 -22.49 -7.02 -9.67
N TRP A 56 -22.44 -7.48 -8.42
CA TRP A 56 -23.46 -8.38 -7.88
C TRP A 56 -24.84 -7.73 -7.83
N TRP A 57 -24.90 -6.45 -7.45
CA TRP A 57 -26.14 -5.67 -7.40
C TRP A 57 -26.74 -5.41 -8.79
N LEU A 58 -25.92 -5.14 -9.81
CA LEU A 58 -26.36 -4.87 -11.18
C LEU A 58 -26.81 -6.11 -11.95
N MET A 59 -26.08 -7.23 -11.82
CA MET A 59 -26.28 -8.41 -12.69
C MET A 59 -27.16 -9.52 -12.06
N GLY A 60 -27.53 -9.39 -10.78
CA GLY A 60 -28.35 -10.37 -10.07
C GLY A 60 -27.66 -11.74 -9.88
N PRO A 61 -28.36 -12.71 -9.26
CA PRO A 61 -27.80 -14.01 -8.89
C PRO A 61 -27.73 -15.02 -10.06
N GLN A 62 -27.36 -14.57 -11.25
CA GLN A 62 -27.07 -15.47 -12.39
C GLN A 62 -25.85 -16.34 -12.04
N ARG A 63 -25.90 -17.66 -12.36
CA ARG A 63 -24.84 -18.64 -12.06
C ARG A 63 -23.54 -18.27 -12.80
N GLY A 64 -22.68 -17.48 -12.14
CA GLY A 64 -21.38 -17.01 -12.67
C GLY A 64 -20.93 -15.67 -12.10
N VAL A 65 -21.87 -14.80 -11.74
CA VAL A 65 -21.63 -13.49 -11.12
C VAL A 65 -20.84 -13.55 -9.79
N PRO A 66 -21.03 -14.52 -8.87
CA PRO A 66 -20.26 -14.53 -7.63
C PRO A 66 -18.76 -14.76 -7.87
N GLY A 67 -18.37 -15.48 -8.93
CA GLY A 67 -16.95 -15.67 -9.27
C GLY A 67 -16.28 -14.37 -9.74
N ILE A 68 -17.01 -13.56 -10.52
CA ILE A 68 -16.55 -12.25 -11.01
C ILE A 68 -16.46 -11.25 -9.85
N ALA A 69 -17.45 -11.24 -8.96
CA ALA A 69 -17.42 -10.38 -7.79
C ALA A 69 -16.23 -10.70 -6.87
N LEU A 70 -15.92 -11.98 -6.68
CA LEU A 70 -14.77 -12.41 -5.89
C LEU A 70 -13.43 -12.01 -6.54
N SER A 71 -13.30 -12.19 -7.87
CA SER A 71 -12.06 -11.86 -8.57
C SER A 71 -11.76 -10.35 -8.53
N LEU A 72 -12.79 -9.49 -8.58
CA LEU A 72 -12.66 -8.04 -8.39
C LEU A 72 -12.11 -7.68 -7.00
N VAL A 73 -12.53 -8.38 -5.95
CA VAL A 73 -12.01 -8.18 -4.59
C VAL A 73 -10.52 -8.52 -4.55
N PHE A 74 -10.14 -9.71 -5.05
CA PHE A 74 -8.74 -10.15 -5.05
C PHE A 74 -7.85 -9.26 -5.91
N ALA A 75 -8.32 -8.85 -7.09
CA ALA A 75 -7.61 -7.93 -7.97
C ALA A 75 -7.41 -6.55 -7.30
N GLY A 76 -8.44 -6.04 -6.60
CA GLY A 76 -8.35 -4.81 -5.83
C GLY A 76 -7.31 -4.90 -4.71
N VAL A 77 -7.33 -5.96 -3.91
CA VAL A 77 -6.35 -6.20 -2.84
C VAL A 77 -4.93 -6.26 -3.41
N ALA A 78 -4.71 -7.05 -4.45
CA ALA A 78 -3.39 -7.21 -5.06
C ALA A 78 -2.85 -5.87 -5.61
N THR A 79 -3.69 -5.14 -6.34
CA THR A 79 -3.33 -3.83 -6.92
C THR A 79 -3.02 -2.80 -5.83
N GLY A 80 -3.84 -2.76 -4.78
CA GLY A 80 -3.64 -1.89 -3.63
C GLY A 80 -2.36 -2.20 -2.87
N LEU A 81 -2.03 -3.49 -2.70
CA LEU A 81 -0.79 -3.93 -2.06
C LEU A 81 0.44 -3.50 -2.89
N VAL A 82 0.41 -3.70 -4.20
CA VAL A 82 1.50 -3.31 -5.11
C VAL A 82 1.71 -1.79 -5.09
N LEU A 83 0.64 -0.99 -5.19
CA LEU A 83 0.74 0.47 -5.12
C LEU A 83 1.20 0.96 -3.74
N GLY A 84 0.74 0.34 -2.66
CA GLY A 84 1.16 0.65 -1.29
C GLY A 84 2.66 0.39 -1.07
N LEU A 85 3.18 -0.69 -1.64
CA LEU A 85 4.61 -0.99 -1.62
C LEU A 85 5.41 -0.08 -2.56
N ALA A 86 4.92 0.21 -3.76
CA ALA A 86 5.58 1.10 -4.73
C ALA A 86 5.75 2.52 -4.19
N ARG A 87 4.76 3.04 -3.46
CA ARG A 87 4.80 4.38 -2.84
C ARG A 87 5.64 4.44 -1.55
N SER A 88 6.11 3.28 -1.06
CA SER A 88 6.97 3.20 0.15
C SER A 88 8.47 3.26 -0.16
N ARG A 89 8.85 3.13 -1.44
CA ARG A 89 10.19 3.46 -1.95
C ARG A 89 10.32 4.96 -2.13
#